data_AF-A0A2J6S5T0-F1
#
_entry.id   AF-A0A2J6S5T0-F1
#
_cell.length_a   1.000
_cell.length_b   1.000
_cell.length_c   1.000
_cell.angle_alpha   90.00
_cell.angle_beta   90.00
_cell.angle_gamma   90.00
#
_symmetry.space_group_name_H-M   'P 1'
#
loop_
_entity.id
_entity.type
_entity.pdbx_description
1 polymer ?
#
loop_
_entity_poly.entity_id
_entity_poly.type
_entity_poly.pdbx_seq_one_letter_code
_entity_poly.pdbx_strand_id
1 'polypeptide(L)'
;MPNTDTVILLGTISTWIAVILALAALIGVVGPWKALRSAYTDWNRALDEVHDTRQEYITKGYGIGRTFRFLRRSKVPLLILGTTTYATYNLPPLIPAVEGKWALGDIRPTKCRTGWAKMCRLLESYSSEEAEKQTPSRVLDLIERKRGRLIYRHGHAWLPVSKHWILVIGLLGRYGDRQDNGRLITPTIRRDLDEERTLMNDSNSGPDSSSVTSDSSTSHNEFSFIPAESSGRTKISGVTGVIQKLKTSRNEPSLSSPLSFHMHNEDERGHVLGKEPTSLETLFWLAQGFLPCAERGVVYSLENPTMYPDQLHSEELTANQPHLDLDTIHSNYPHVIRLSLSKDRPRSLRLAMEAFRLQRARIKHWSRSEVANSQERLFPTDCLGLTGAFMIRDELETMIYAFLSLSWAPSSFVIWKKHTTMWTALLVKTASFIHTLLPIVWKSENLKPVGDDPRELDDYRRWKDMKRFNQRKSRDLYLLDELLSKASRQSVIVNDTIATLLITNTAFQDRIRHLVEMPDMDGAPITIYINTETSKDYSITTATISWNSEEDFTTTCQEGFPSESMEISQADLLLAVLRAATRCALWTTSLDSKPLLDFVGSLKNIVYVG
;
A
#
# COMPACT_ATOMS: atom_id res chain seq x y z
N MET A 1 -48.88 -84.66 23.61
CA MET A 1 -48.77 -83.19 23.51
C MET A 1 -47.33 -82.78 23.76
N PRO A 2 -46.53 -82.62 22.70
CA PRO A 2 -45.37 -81.75 22.75
C PRO A 2 -45.39 -80.75 21.57
N ASN A 3 -44.55 -79.71 21.65
CA ASN A 3 -44.14 -78.82 20.56
C ASN A 3 -44.73 -77.40 20.49
N THR A 4 -45.44 -76.89 21.51
CA THR A 4 -45.70 -75.44 21.59
C THR A 4 -44.45 -74.68 21.99
N ASP A 5 -43.68 -75.22 22.94
CA ASP A 5 -42.50 -74.55 23.50
C ASP A 5 -41.34 -74.50 22.49
N THR A 6 -41.20 -75.53 21.65
CA THR A 6 -40.20 -75.56 20.58
C THR A 6 -40.48 -74.52 19.50
N VAL A 7 -41.76 -74.25 19.19
CA VAL A 7 -42.15 -73.24 18.19
C VAL A 7 -41.91 -71.83 18.70
N ILE A 8 -42.20 -71.57 19.98
CA ILE A 8 -41.94 -70.27 20.62
C ILE A 8 -40.42 -70.00 20.73
N LEU A 9 -39.64 -71.03 21.10
CA LEU A 9 -38.18 -70.94 21.16
C LEU A 9 -37.57 -70.67 19.77
N LEU A 10 -38.03 -71.37 18.74
CA LEU A 10 -37.54 -71.19 17.37
C LEU A 10 -37.85 -69.78 16.82
N GLY A 11 -39.05 -69.26 17.14
CA GLY A 11 -39.43 -67.88 16.78
C GLY A 11 -38.56 -66.83 17.47
N THR A 12 -38.23 -67.05 18.74
CA THR A 12 -37.36 -66.16 19.51
C THR A 12 -35.92 -66.17 18.96
N ILE A 13 -35.38 -67.36 18.67
CA ILE A 13 -34.04 -67.52 18.08
C ILE A 13 -33.97 -66.87 16.69
N SER A 14 -34.99 -67.08 15.85
CA SER A 14 -35.06 -66.46 14.51
C SER A 14 -35.08 -64.93 14.58
N THR A 15 -35.81 -64.36 15.55
CA THR A 15 -35.88 -62.90 15.74
C THR A 15 -34.52 -62.33 16.15
N TRP A 16 -33.80 -62.99 17.06
CA TRP A 16 -32.46 -62.54 17.46
C TRP A 16 -31.43 -62.66 16.35
N ILE A 17 -31.48 -63.72 15.54
CA ILE A 17 -30.61 -63.86 14.36
C ILE A 17 -30.89 -62.74 13.36
N ALA A 18 -32.16 -62.41 13.12
CA ALA A 18 -32.54 -61.29 12.25
C ALA A 18 -32.02 -59.94 12.77
N VAL A 19 -32.09 -59.71 14.09
CA VAL A 19 -31.54 -58.50 14.73
C VAL A 19 -30.01 -58.42 14.59
N ILE A 20 -29.30 -59.52 14.78
CA ILE A 20 -27.84 -59.58 14.63
C ILE A 20 -27.45 -59.32 13.16
N LEU A 21 -28.15 -59.94 12.20
CA LEU A 21 -27.93 -59.70 10.78
C LEU A 21 -28.23 -58.25 10.38
N ALA A 22 -29.30 -57.66 10.92
CA ALA A 22 -29.63 -56.26 10.69
C ALA A 22 -28.56 -55.31 11.26
N LEU A 23 -28.04 -55.58 12.46
CA LEU A 23 -26.93 -54.84 13.07
C LEU A 23 -25.65 -54.98 12.24
N ALA A 24 -25.33 -56.20 11.79
CA ALA A 24 -24.17 -56.47 10.95
C ALA A 24 -24.29 -55.74 9.60
N ALA A 25 -25.46 -55.73 8.97
CA ALA A 25 -25.71 -54.99 7.73
C ALA A 25 -25.64 -53.47 7.93
N LEU A 26 -26.15 -52.95 9.05
CA LEU A 26 -26.11 -51.52 9.37
C LEU A 26 -24.67 -51.04 9.59
N ILE A 27 -23.86 -51.81 10.31
CA ILE A 27 -22.45 -51.47 10.56
C ILE A 27 -21.59 -51.74 9.31
N GLY A 28 -21.80 -52.87 8.63
CA GLY A 28 -20.96 -53.34 7.52
C GLY A 28 -21.28 -52.73 6.16
N VAL A 29 -22.52 -52.30 5.90
CA VAL A 29 -22.93 -51.75 4.60
C VAL A 29 -23.25 -50.26 4.71
N VAL A 30 -24.14 -49.89 5.65
CA VAL A 30 -24.60 -48.49 5.75
C VAL A 30 -23.50 -47.58 6.27
N GLY A 31 -22.68 -48.04 7.23
CA GLY A 31 -21.51 -47.30 7.74
C GLY A 31 -20.52 -46.93 6.62
N PRO A 32 -19.95 -47.90 5.90
CA PRO A 32 -19.03 -47.64 4.79
C PRO A 32 -19.67 -46.83 3.65
N TRP A 33 -20.94 -47.07 3.31
CA TRP A 33 -21.62 -46.30 2.27
C TRP A 33 -21.79 -44.82 2.65
N LYS A 34 -22.18 -44.53 3.90
CA LYS A 34 -22.24 -43.15 4.41
C LYS A 34 -20.86 -42.50 4.49
N ALA A 35 -19.83 -43.26 4.89
CA ALA A 35 -18.45 -42.78 4.88
C ALA A 35 -18.00 -42.43 3.45
N LEU A 36 -18.23 -43.31 2.47
CA LEU A 36 -17.90 -43.10 1.07
C LEU A 36 -18.64 -41.89 0.48
N ARG A 37 -19.95 -41.77 0.73
CA ARG A 37 -20.75 -40.62 0.31
C ARG A 37 -20.26 -39.32 0.94
N SER A 38 -19.83 -39.36 2.21
CA SER A 38 -19.24 -38.19 2.86
C SER A 38 -17.86 -37.83 2.28
N ALA A 39 -17.07 -38.82 1.83
CA ALA A 39 -15.79 -38.59 1.16
C ALA A 39 -15.96 -37.89 -0.20
N TYR A 40 -17.05 -38.17 -0.92
CA TYR A 40 -17.38 -37.50 -2.19
C TYR A 40 -18.03 -36.12 -2.04
N THR A 41 -18.15 -35.59 -0.83
CA THR A 41 -18.63 -34.21 -0.65
C THR A 41 -17.60 -33.22 -1.19
N ASP A 42 -18.08 -32.14 -1.82
CA ASP A 42 -17.25 -31.03 -2.30
C ASP A 42 -16.29 -30.52 -1.23
N TRP A 43 -16.71 -30.59 0.03
CA TRP A 43 -15.92 -30.27 1.20
C TRP A 43 -14.63 -31.11 1.30
N ASN A 44 -14.72 -32.44 1.18
CA ASN A 44 -13.56 -33.32 1.30
C ASN A 44 -12.64 -33.18 0.09
N ARG A 45 -13.19 -33.09 -1.12
CA ARG A 45 -12.43 -32.85 -2.34
C ARG A 45 -11.63 -31.55 -2.28
N ALA A 46 -12.25 -30.48 -1.78
CA ALA A 46 -11.60 -29.19 -1.60
C ALA A 46 -10.51 -29.22 -0.53
N LEU A 47 -10.69 -29.97 0.55
CA LEU A 47 -9.64 -30.11 1.56
C LEU A 47 -8.46 -30.96 1.09
N ASP A 48 -8.69 -31.92 0.20
CA ASP A 48 -7.61 -32.68 -0.44
C ASP A 48 -6.78 -31.79 -1.37
N GLU A 49 -7.43 -30.88 -2.09
CA GLU A 49 -6.74 -29.94 -3.00
C GLU A 49 -5.82 -28.93 -2.27
N VAL A 50 -6.12 -28.56 -1.03
CA VAL A 50 -5.29 -27.59 -0.28
C VAL A 50 -3.86 -28.09 -0.05
N HIS A 51 -3.65 -29.41 0.01
CA HIS A 51 -2.34 -30.06 0.23
C HIS A 51 -1.62 -29.55 1.51
N ASP A 52 -2.35 -29.36 2.61
CA ASP A 52 -1.77 -28.97 3.90
C ASP A 52 -1.10 -30.16 4.61
N THR A 53 0.13 -30.47 4.20
CA THR A 53 0.92 -31.57 4.78
C THR A 53 1.32 -31.35 6.23
N ARG A 54 1.45 -30.09 6.68
CA ARG A 54 1.89 -29.72 8.03
C ARG A 54 0.73 -29.46 9.00
N GLN A 55 -0.52 -29.53 8.52
CA GLN A 55 -1.73 -29.30 9.31
C GLN A 55 -1.78 -27.90 9.94
N GLU A 56 -1.23 -26.93 9.22
CA GLU A 56 -1.12 -25.54 9.63
C GLU A 56 -2.48 -24.84 9.69
N TYR A 57 -3.35 -25.17 8.74
CA TYR A 57 -4.66 -24.59 8.52
C TYR A 57 -5.77 -25.65 8.49
N ILE A 58 -5.45 -26.93 8.27
CA ILE A 58 -6.42 -28.02 8.22
C ILE A 58 -5.99 -29.12 9.20
N THR A 59 -6.90 -29.56 10.08
CA THR A 59 -6.59 -30.69 10.96
C THR A 59 -6.47 -32.00 10.17
N LYS A 60 -5.61 -32.91 10.65
CA LYS A 60 -5.40 -34.24 10.01
C LYS A 60 -6.70 -34.98 9.71
N GLY A 61 -7.68 -34.89 10.62
CA GLY A 61 -8.88 -35.71 10.61
C GLY A 61 -8.58 -37.18 10.95
N TYR A 62 -9.61 -38.02 10.87
CA TYR A 62 -9.52 -39.47 11.05
C TYR A 62 -9.43 -40.16 9.69
N GLY A 63 -8.36 -40.94 9.48
CA GLY A 63 -8.16 -41.69 8.24
C GLY A 63 -8.91 -43.01 8.26
N ILE A 64 -9.63 -43.31 7.18
CA ILE A 64 -10.15 -44.66 6.89
C ILE A 64 -9.47 -45.11 5.59
N GLY A 65 -8.50 -46.01 5.71
CA GLY A 65 -7.63 -46.42 4.59
C GLY A 65 -6.52 -45.40 4.28
N ARG A 66 -5.86 -45.56 3.13
CA ARG A 66 -4.74 -44.71 2.69
C ARG A 66 -5.19 -43.38 2.06
N THR A 67 -6.41 -43.32 1.54
CA THR A 67 -6.88 -42.23 0.69
C THR A 67 -7.91 -41.31 1.36
N PHE A 68 -8.73 -41.79 2.30
CA PHE A 68 -9.86 -41.00 2.81
C PHE A 68 -9.61 -40.50 4.23
N ARG A 69 -9.87 -39.21 4.45
CA ARG A 69 -9.82 -38.58 5.79
C ARG A 69 -11.10 -37.82 6.09
N PHE A 70 -11.70 -38.09 7.25
CA PHE A 70 -12.95 -37.51 7.73
C PHE A 70 -12.74 -36.58 8.92
N LEU A 71 -13.75 -35.75 9.23
CA LEU A 71 -13.78 -34.86 10.41
C LEU A 71 -12.59 -33.89 10.49
N ARG A 72 -11.98 -33.58 9.35
CA ARG A 72 -11.06 -32.45 9.20
C ARG A 72 -11.77 -31.14 9.59
N ARG A 73 -11.02 -30.16 10.06
CA ARG A 73 -11.52 -28.83 10.44
C ARG A 73 -10.56 -27.79 9.91
N SER A 74 -11.09 -26.73 9.30
CA SER A 74 -10.31 -25.56 8.90
C SER A 74 -10.06 -24.65 10.12
N LYS A 75 -8.82 -24.23 10.30
CA LYS A 75 -8.32 -23.28 11.29
C LYS A 75 -7.75 -22.08 10.54
N VAL A 76 -8.62 -21.18 10.09
CA VAL A 76 -8.22 -20.00 9.31
C VAL A 76 -8.53 -18.72 10.08
N PRO A 77 -7.77 -17.63 9.88
CA PRO A 77 -8.09 -16.34 10.51
C PRO A 77 -9.46 -15.83 10.05
N LEU A 78 -10.14 -15.08 10.93
CA LEU A 78 -11.44 -14.50 10.61
C LEU A 78 -11.24 -13.13 9.94
N LEU A 79 -11.18 -13.11 8.61
CA LEU A 79 -10.92 -11.88 7.83
C LEU A 79 -12.20 -11.17 7.33
N ILE A 80 -13.38 -11.60 7.79
CA ILE A 80 -14.70 -11.11 7.35
C ILE A 80 -15.24 -9.98 8.26
N LEU A 81 -14.50 -9.57 9.28
CA LEU A 81 -15.01 -8.61 10.27
C LEU A 81 -15.56 -7.35 9.60
N GLY A 82 -16.86 -7.10 9.79
CA GLY A 82 -17.68 -6.12 9.07
C GLY A 82 -19.17 -6.49 8.99
N THR A 83 -19.58 -7.70 9.37
CA THR A 83 -21.00 -8.12 9.33
C THR A 83 -21.50 -8.84 10.58
N THR A 84 -20.79 -8.81 11.70
CA THR A 84 -21.33 -9.33 12.97
C THR A 84 -22.42 -8.39 13.49
N THR A 85 -23.65 -8.58 13.01
CA THR A 85 -24.92 -8.56 13.77
C THR A 85 -25.11 -7.48 14.85
N TYR A 86 -24.59 -6.27 14.63
CA TYR A 86 -25.12 -5.04 15.21
C TYR A 86 -25.42 -4.09 14.07
N ALA A 87 -26.62 -4.26 13.51
CA ALA A 87 -27.15 -3.59 12.34
C ALA A 87 -27.46 -2.10 12.55
N THR A 88 -26.80 -1.41 13.49
CA THR A 88 -27.07 0.01 13.76
C THR A 88 -26.00 0.96 13.25
N TYR A 89 -24.78 0.47 12.94
CA TYR A 89 -23.77 1.29 12.26
C TYR A 89 -22.91 0.40 11.36
N ASN A 90 -22.96 0.67 10.05
CA ASN A 90 -22.11 0.07 9.02
C ASN A 90 -20.64 0.52 9.18
N LEU A 91 -20.02 0.28 10.34
CA LEU A 91 -18.60 0.58 10.55
C LEU A 91 -17.75 -0.52 9.92
N PRO A 92 -16.74 -0.17 9.11
CA PRO A 92 -15.72 -1.13 8.67
C PRO A 92 -14.96 -1.67 9.89
N PRO A 93 -14.25 -2.81 9.75
CA PRO A 93 -13.43 -3.33 10.82
C PRO A 93 -12.49 -2.24 11.33
N LEU A 94 -12.52 -2.01 12.64
CA LEU A 94 -11.50 -1.29 13.38
C LEU A 94 -10.18 -2.05 13.18
N ILE A 95 -9.43 -1.72 12.14
CA ILE A 95 -8.00 -1.95 12.13
C ILE A 95 -7.52 -0.79 12.99
N PRO A 96 -7.28 -0.93 14.32
CA PRO A 96 -6.47 0.07 15.00
C PRO A 96 -5.31 0.35 14.06
N ALA A 97 -5.21 1.59 13.59
CA ALA A 97 -3.94 2.13 13.20
C ALA A 97 -3.04 1.84 14.39
N VAL A 98 -2.36 0.70 14.36
CA VAL A 98 -1.35 0.40 15.35
C VAL A 98 -0.31 1.43 14.98
N GLU A 99 -0.20 2.46 15.81
CA GLU A 99 0.81 3.51 15.71
C GLU A 99 2.21 2.87 15.60
N GLY A 100 2.35 1.65 16.12
CA GLY A 100 3.49 0.76 15.92
C GLY A 100 3.90 0.51 14.47
N LYS A 101 5.22 0.49 14.32
CA LYS A 101 5.93 0.10 13.10
C LYS A 101 5.66 -1.37 12.81
N TRP A 102 5.18 -1.65 11.60
CA TRP A 102 5.00 -3.01 11.13
C TRP A 102 6.36 -3.57 10.73
N ALA A 103 6.62 -4.83 10.98
CA ALA A 103 7.78 -5.51 10.46
C ALA A 103 7.29 -6.74 9.72
N LEU A 104 7.88 -6.99 8.55
CA LEU A 104 7.72 -8.29 7.94
C LEU A 104 8.78 -9.20 8.55
N GLY A 105 8.35 -10.10 9.43
CA GLY A 105 9.21 -11.14 9.97
C GLY A 105 9.48 -12.24 8.94
N ASP A 106 10.22 -13.26 9.38
CA ASP A 106 10.56 -14.40 8.53
C ASP A 106 9.31 -15.13 8.04
N ILE A 107 9.08 -15.05 6.72
CA ILE A 107 7.97 -15.75 6.08
C ILE A 107 8.36 -17.21 5.92
N ARG A 108 7.93 -18.06 6.86
CA ARG A 108 8.10 -19.50 6.72
C ARG A 108 7.40 -20.00 5.45
N PRO A 109 8.07 -20.75 4.57
CA PRO A 109 7.45 -21.29 3.38
C PRO A 109 6.32 -22.25 3.76
N THR A 110 5.14 -22.05 3.17
CA THR A 110 4.02 -22.97 3.31
C THR A 110 4.01 -23.98 2.18
N LYS A 111 3.71 -25.23 2.50
CA LYS A 111 3.51 -26.30 1.51
C LYS A 111 2.11 -26.27 0.89
N CYS A 112 1.21 -25.40 1.39
CA CYS A 112 -0.13 -25.26 0.84
C CYS A 112 -0.06 -24.67 -0.58
N ARG A 113 -0.82 -25.25 -1.51
CA ARG A 113 -0.86 -24.79 -2.90
C ARG A 113 -1.80 -23.60 -3.13
N THR A 114 -2.75 -23.37 -2.22
CA THR A 114 -3.81 -22.37 -2.36
C THR A 114 -3.32 -20.95 -2.05
N GLY A 115 -3.91 -19.97 -2.76
CA GLY A 115 -3.55 -18.55 -2.60
C GLY A 115 -3.99 -18.01 -1.24
N TRP A 116 -5.14 -18.43 -0.72
CA TRP A 116 -5.58 -18.01 0.60
C TRP A 116 -4.63 -18.45 1.72
N ALA A 117 -4.03 -19.63 1.64
CA ALA A 117 -3.11 -20.11 2.67
C ALA A 117 -1.81 -19.29 2.65
N LYS A 118 -1.31 -18.96 1.46
CA LYS A 118 -0.17 -18.06 1.26
C LYS A 118 -0.47 -16.65 1.78
N MET A 119 -1.70 -16.16 1.58
CA MET A 119 -2.15 -14.87 2.10
C MET A 119 -2.21 -14.87 3.64
N CYS A 120 -2.75 -15.94 4.26
CA CYS A 120 -2.75 -16.08 5.72
C CYS A 120 -1.33 -16.10 6.28
N ARG A 121 -0.40 -16.80 5.60
CA ARG A 121 1.01 -16.83 5.98
C ARG A 121 1.66 -15.46 5.95
N LEU A 122 1.38 -14.70 4.89
CA LEU A 122 1.86 -13.32 4.78
C LEU A 122 1.30 -12.44 5.91
N LEU A 123 0.02 -12.57 6.24
CA LEU A 123 -0.57 -11.83 7.37
C LEU A 123 0.02 -12.25 8.72
N GLU A 124 0.27 -13.54 8.94
CA GLU A 124 0.90 -14.05 10.16
C GLU A 124 2.36 -13.60 10.31
N SER A 125 3.07 -13.34 9.20
CA SER A 125 4.45 -12.84 9.25
C SER A 125 4.56 -11.34 9.52
N TYR A 126 3.47 -10.58 9.34
CA TYR A 126 3.45 -9.18 9.68
C TYR A 126 3.26 -9.04 11.20
N SER A 127 4.31 -8.59 11.90
CA SER A 127 4.28 -8.29 13.33
C SER A 127 4.32 -6.78 13.56
N SER A 128 3.76 -6.33 14.69
CA SER A 128 3.97 -4.96 15.19
C SER A 128 4.91 -5.02 16.38
N GLU A 129 5.91 -4.14 16.41
CA GLU A 129 6.92 -4.08 17.48
C GLU A 129 6.30 -3.73 18.86
N GLU A 130 5.19 -2.99 18.87
CA GLU A 130 4.49 -2.64 20.12
C GLU A 130 3.77 -3.84 20.75
N ALA A 131 3.40 -4.84 19.95
CA ALA A 131 2.73 -6.04 20.44
C ALA A 131 3.64 -6.92 21.30
N GLU A 132 4.96 -6.73 21.21
CA GLU A 132 5.94 -7.50 21.98
C GLU A 132 6.09 -6.99 23.43
N LYS A 133 5.74 -5.71 23.70
CA LYS A 133 5.98 -5.08 25.02
C LYS A 133 4.73 -4.90 25.87
N GLN A 134 3.54 -4.76 25.30
CA GLN A 134 2.28 -4.65 26.06
C GLN A 134 1.12 -5.26 25.28
N THR A 135 0.31 -6.09 25.96
CA THR A 135 -0.96 -6.74 25.53
C THR A 135 -1.24 -6.81 24.02
N PRO A 136 -1.35 -8.01 23.42
CA PRO A 136 -1.42 -8.18 21.97
C PRO A 136 -2.52 -7.32 21.35
N SER A 137 -2.12 -6.50 20.37
CA SER A 137 -3.02 -5.62 19.65
C SER A 137 -4.17 -6.45 19.07
N ARG A 138 -5.42 -6.01 19.27
CA ARG A 138 -6.66 -6.75 18.92
C ARG A 138 -6.72 -7.31 17.48
N VAL A 139 -5.89 -6.81 16.56
CA VAL A 139 -5.78 -7.26 15.16
C VAL A 139 -4.98 -8.55 15.03
N LEU A 140 -3.85 -8.64 15.74
CA LEU A 140 -3.05 -9.87 15.82
C LEU A 140 -3.87 -10.97 16.51
N ASP A 141 -4.64 -10.64 17.56
CA ASP A 141 -5.60 -11.55 18.19
C ASP A 141 -6.65 -12.13 17.22
N LEU A 142 -7.11 -11.36 16.23
CA LEU A 142 -8.08 -11.81 15.22
C LEU A 142 -7.45 -12.76 14.20
N ILE A 143 -6.16 -12.58 13.91
CA ILE A 143 -5.35 -13.48 13.08
C ILE A 143 -5.04 -14.76 13.89
N GLU A 144 -4.67 -14.63 15.15
CA GLU A 144 -4.22 -15.72 16.02
C GLU A 144 -5.34 -16.67 16.45
N ARG A 145 -6.56 -16.17 16.70
CA ARG A 145 -7.66 -17.02 17.20
C ARG A 145 -8.17 -18.05 16.18
N LYS A 146 -7.75 -17.99 14.91
CA LYS A 146 -8.05 -18.97 13.82
C LYS A 146 -9.50 -19.50 13.81
N ARG A 147 -10.50 -18.61 14.04
CA ARG A 147 -11.93 -18.95 14.13
C ARG A 147 -12.72 -18.81 12.82
N GLY A 148 -12.06 -18.41 11.74
CA GLY A 148 -12.66 -18.25 10.42
C GLY A 148 -13.13 -19.59 9.84
N ARG A 149 -14.01 -19.51 8.83
CA ARG A 149 -14.50 -20.67 8.08
C ARG A 149 -14.24 -20.48 6.59
N LEU A 150 -13.73 -21.53 5.97
CA LEU A 150 -13.62 -21.63 4.51
C LEU A 150 -14.99 -21.95 3.91
N ILE A 151 -15.22 -21.45 2.70
CA ILE A 151 -16.37 -21.82 1.87
C ILE A 151 -15.88 -22.78 0.80
N TYR A 152 -16.59 -23.88 0.63
CA TYR A 152 -16.22 -24.95 -0.27
C TYR A 152 -17.19 -24.99 -1.44
N ARG A 153 -16.68 -24.86 -2.67
CA ARG A 153 -17.48 -24.88 -3.90
C ARG A 153 -16.69 -25.48 -5.05
N HIS A 154 -17.32 -26.36 -5.81
CA HIS A 154 -16.73 -27.00 -7.00
C HIS A 154 -15.39 -27.70 -6.71
N GLY A 155 -15.27 -28.28 -5.51
CA GLY A 155 -14.03 -28.92 -5.09
C GLY A 155 -12.88 -27.97 -4.78
N HIS A 156 -13.13 -26.66 -4.65
CA HIS A 156 -12.15 -25.66 -4.23
C HIS A 156 -12.51 -25.04 -2.88
N ALA A 157 -11.48 -24.68 -2.10
CA ALA A 157 -11.63 -24.01 -0.81
C ALA A 157 -11.34 -22.51 -0.94
N TRP A 158 -12.30 -21.69 -0.53
CA TRP A 158 -12.24 -20.24 -0.63
C TRP A 158 -12.24 -19.59 0.75
N LEU A 159 -11.32 -18.67 0.99
CA LEU A 159 -11.30 -17.83 2.18
C LEU A 159 -12.08 -16.55 1.93
N PRO A 160 -13.18 -16.28 2.65
CA PRO A 160 -13.85 -15.00 2.53
C PRO A 160 -13.05 -13.94 3.30
N VAL A 161 -12.78 -12.82 2.63
CA VAL A 161 -11.93 -11.73 3.11
C VAL A 161 -12.62 -10.39 2.88
N SER A 162 -12.55 -9.49 3.86
CA SER A 162 -12.99 -8.11 3.68
C SER A 162 -12.07 -7.39 2.70
N LYS A 163 -12.62 -6.61 1.75
CA LYS A 163 -11.81 -5.81 0.81
C LYS A 163 -10.80 -4.87 1.50
N HIS A 164 -11.03 -4.50 2.75
CA HIS A 164 -10.11 -3.67 3.54
C HIS A 164 -8.81 -4.42 3.88
N TRP A 165 -8.85 -5.73 4.09
CA TRP A 165 -7.62 -6.53 4.25
C TRP A 165 -6.81 -6.58 2.95
N ILE A 166 -7.48 -6.56 1.80
CA ILE A 166 -6.82 -6.44 0.50
C ILE A 166 -6.13 -5.08 0.38
N LEU A 167 -6.75 -4.00 0.87
CA LEU A 167 -6.11 -2.69 0.94
C LEU A 167 -4.89 -2.69 1.88
N VAL A 168 -4.99 -3.26 3.08
CA VAL A 168 -3.85 -3.33 4.04
C VAL A 168 -2.67 -4.08 3.44
N ILE A 169 -2.90 -5.27 2.89
CA ILE A 169 -1.85 -6.03 2.20
C ILE A 169 -1.33 -5.26 0.98
N GLY A 170 -2.23 -4.56 0.30
CA GLY A 170 -1.91 -3.64 -0.79
C GLY A 170 -0.93 -2.55 -0.38
N LEU A 171 -1.14 -1.89 0.76
CA LEU A 171 -0.29 -0.83 1.27
C LEU A 171 1.04 -1.37 1.79
N LEU A 172 1.03 -2.41 2.63
CA LEU A 172 2.24 -2.99 3.22
C LEU A 172 3.13 -3.66 2.15
N GLY A 173 2.52 -4.39 1.24
CA GLY A 173 3.20 -5.00 0.09
C GLY A 173 3.42 -4.03 -1.08
N ARG A 174 2.96 -2.78 -0.95
CA ARG A 174 3.05 -1.67 -1.92
C ARG A 174 2.69 -2.07 -3.35
N TYR A 175 1.50 -2.61 -3.46
CA TYR A 175 0.83 -2.92 -4.70
C TYR A 175 0.46 -1.63 -5.42
N GLY A 176 0.66 -1.62 -6.73
CA GLY A 176 0.30 -0.52 -7.61
C GLY A 176 0.40 -0.99 -9.07
N ASP A 177 0.46 -0.05 -10.00
CA ASP A 177 0.80 -0.34 -11.40
C ASP A 177 2.32 -0.51 -11.50
N ARG A 178 2.80 -1.66 -11.01
CA ARG A 178 4.20 -2.04 -11.09
C ARG A 178 4.42 -2.63 -12.47
N GLN A 179 5.25 -1.96 -13.27
CA GLN A 179 5.51 -2.28 -14.67
C GLN A 179 6.08 -3.68 -14.93
N ASP A 180 6.32 -4.48 -13.87
CA ASP A 180 7.39 -5.44 -13.65
C ASP A 180 8.75 -4.71 -13.60
N ASN A 181 9.28 -4.39 -12.42
CA ASN A 181 9.80 -5.48 -11.62
C ASN A 181 10.10 -5.00 -10.20
N GLY A 182 9.13 -5.21 -9.32
CA GLY A 182 9.39 -5.59 -7.93
C GLY A 182 9.97 -7.00 -7.82
N ARG A 183 10.88 -7.32 -8.74
CA ARG A 183 11.65 -8.54 -8.91
C ARG A 183 13.06 -8.09 -9.23
N LEU A 184 14.06 -8.74 -8.63
CA LEU A 184 15.36 -8.80 -9.31
C LEU A 184 15.07 -9.54 -10.61
N ILE A 185 15.14 -8.87 -11.76
CA ILE A 185 15.34 -9.58 -13.02
C ILE A 185 16.69 -10.24 -12.83
N THR A 186 16.73 -11.50 -12.39
CA THR A 186 17.87 -12.35 -12.69
C THR A 186 17.71 -12.64 -14.17
N PRO A 187 18.49 -12.00 -15.07
CA PRO A 187 18.40 -12.40 -16.46
C PRO A 187 18.89 -13.85 -16.53
N THR A 188 18.28 -14.58 -17.44
CA THR A 188 18.72 -15.87 -18.00
C THR A 188 18.49 -17.16 -17.21
N ILE A 189 17.48 -17.91 -17.70
CA ILE A 189 17.48 -19.36 -17.95
C ILE A 189 17.28 -20.28 -16.73
N ARG A 190 16.05 -20.78 -16.59
CA ARG A 190 15.75 -22.20 -16.85
C ARG A 190 14.26 -22.39 -17.17
N ARG A 191 14.00 -22.89 -18.39
CA ARG A 191 12.70 -23.34 -18.91
C ARG A 191 12.38 -24.78 -18.47
N ASP A 192 13.10 -25.33 -17.50
CA ASP A 192 13.14 -26.78 -17.25
C ASP A 192 12.09 -27.26 -16.22
N LEU A 193 10.96 -26.56 -16.06
CA LEU A 193 9.84 -27.03 -15.23
C LEU A 193 8.47 -27.01 -15.93
N ASP A 194 8.45 -26.79 -17.24
CA ASP A 194 7.35 -27.26 -18.10
C ASP A 194 7.48 -28.77 -18.40
N GLU A 195 8.57 -29.43 -17.98
CA GLU A 195 8.84 -30.86 -18.18
C GLU A 195 8.01 -31.81 -17.29
N GLU A 196 7.19 -31.33 -16.35
CA GLU A 196 6.28 -32.19 -15.56
C GLU A 196 4.83 -32.20 -16.09
N ARG A 197 4.56 -31.59 -17.27
CA ARG A 197 3.20 -31.56 -17.86
C ARG A 197 3.07 -32.14 -19.26
N THR A 198 4.13 -32.72 -19.85
CA THR A 198 4.09 -33.24 -21.23
C THR A 198 4.69 -34.63 -21.43
N LEU A 199 5.06 -35.38 -20.38
CA LEU A 199 5.65 -36.73 -20.50
C LEU A 199 4.71 -37.90 -20.23
N MET A 200 3.44 -37.80 -20.64
CA MET A 200 2.52 -38.95 -20.75
C MET A 200 1.64 -38.84 -22.02
N ASN A 201 2.18 -38.31 -23.11
CA ASN A 201 1.58 -38.47 -24.43
C ASN A 201 2.66 -38.32 -25.50
N ASP A 202 3.41 -39.40 -25.71
CA ASP A 202 3.60 -39.92 -27.06
C ASP A 202 4.23 -41.32 -27.01
N SER A 203 3.47 -42.30 -27.45
CA SER A 203 3.96 -43.60 -27.87
C SER A 203 3.22 -44.00 -29.14
N ASN A 204 3.83 -43.61 -30.26
CA ASN A 204 3.81 -44.25 -31.57
C ASN A 204 2.52 -44.29 -32.43
N SER A 205 2.65 -43.57 -33.54
CA SER A 205 2.69 -44.06 -34.94
C SER A 205 1.41 -44.12 -35.77
N GLY A 206 1.45 -43.38 -36.88
CA GLY A 206 1.00 -43.86 -38.20
C GLY A 206 -0.25 -43.18 -38.78
N PRO A 207 -0.21 -42.68 -40.03
CA PRO A 207 -1.33 -42.01 -40.69
C PRO A 207 -2.23 -43.01 -41.45
N ASP A 208 -3.55 -42.78 -41.45
CA ASP A 208 -4.43 -42.76 -42.63
C ASP A 208 -5.90 -43.11 -42.32
N SER A 209 -6.78 -42.36 -43.00
CA SER A 209 -8.13 -42.72 -43.48
C SER A 209 -9.33 -42.88 -42.52
N SER A 210 -10.27 -41.94 -42.70
CA SER A 210 -11.73 -42.09 -42.84
C SER A 210 -12.58 -42.92 -41.85
N SER A 211 -13.58 -42.19 -41.32
CA SER A 211 -15.01 -42.53 -41.25
C SER A 211 -15.60 -43.22 -40.00
N VAL A 212 -16.82 -42.73 -39.70
CA VAL A 212 -17.95 -43.34 -38.97
C VAL A 212 -18.06 -43.11 -37.45
N THR A 213 -19.14 -42.40 -37.15
CA THR A 213 -19.99 -42.23 -35.95
C THR A 213 -19.88 -43.26 -34.82
N SER A 214 -19.90 -42.79 -33.56
CA SER A 214 -21.10 -42.84 -32.68
C SER A 214 -20.75 -42.48 -31.22
N ASP A 215 -21.58 -41.60 -30.64
CA ASP A 215 -21.93 -41.37 -29.23
C ASP A 215 -21.19 -42.12 -28.12
N SER A 216 -20.69 -41.38 -27.12
CA SER A 216 -21.28 -41.40 -25.77
C SER A 216 -20.64 -40.36 -24.84
N SER A 217 -21.50 -39.83 -23.99
CA SER A 217 -21.31 -38.76 -23.01
C SER A 217 -20.31 -39.07 -21.90
N THR A 218 -19.40 -38.13 -21.60
CA THR A 218 -19.14 -37.66 -20.21
C THR A 218 -18.39 -36.34 -20.22
N SER A 219 -19.12 -35.24 -19.99
CA SER A 219 -18.54 -33.89 -19.85
C SER A 219 -17.81 -33.76 -18.50
N HIS A 220 -16.48 -33.85 -18.51
CA HIS A 220 -15.66 -33.32 -17.43
C HIS A 220 -15.35 -31.85 -17.74
N ASN A 221 -16.05 -30.93 -17.06
CA ASN A 221 -15.68 -29.52 -16.98
C ASN A 221 -14.39 -29.41 -16.14
N GLU A 222 -13.24 -29.61 -16.79
CA GLU A 222 -11.96 -29.17 -16.27
C GLU A 222 -11.84 -27.65 -16.45
N PHE A 223 -11.77 -26.93 -15.34
CA PHE A 223 -11.25 -25.57 -15.30
C PHE A 223 -9.75 -25.63 -15.62
N SER A 224 -9.43 -25.73 -16.90
CA SER A 224 -8.06 -25.58 -17.37
C SER A 224 -7.61 -24.15 -17.05
N PHE A 225 -6.57 -24.04 -16.23
CA PHE A 225 -5.80 -22.81 -16.05
C PHE A 225 -5.06 -22.53 -17.37
N ILE A 226 -5.75 -21.92 -18.32
CA ILE A 226 -5.16 -21.38 -19.54
C ILE A 226 -4.29 -20.17 -19.13
N PRO A 227 -3.01 -20.10 -19.53
CA PRO A 227 -2.22 -18.88 -19.40
C PRO A 227 -2.82 -17.84 -20.36
N ALA A 228 -3.76 -17.05 -19.84
CA ALA A 228 -4.50 -16.07 -20.63
C ALA A 228 -3.69 -14.78 -20.77
N GLU A 229 -2.88 -14.74 -21.82
CA GLU A 229 -2.48 -13.50 -22.48
C GLU A 229 -3.72 -12.87 -23.16
N SER A 230 -3.86 -11.54 -23.05
CA SER A 230 -4.66 -10.67 -23.95
C SER A 230 -6.15 -10.30 -23.72
N SER A 231 -6.78 -10.40 -22.52
CA SER A 231 -7.99 -9.56 -22.28
C SER A 231 -8.36 -9.24 -20.81
N GLY A 232 -8.11 -8.00 -20.40
CA GLY A 232 -8.87 -7.26 -19.36
C GLY A 232 -8.71 -7.67 -17.89
N ARG A 233 -7.55 -8.22 -17.48
CA ARG A 233 -7.33 -8.61 -16.08
C ARG A 233 -6.84 -7.42 -15.25
N THR A 234 -7.63 -6.99 -14.26
CA THR A 234 -7.17 -6.10 -13.17
C THR A 234 -6.23 -6.91 -12.26
N LYS A 235 -4.99 -7.12 -12.69
CA LYS A 235 -3.90 -7.71 -11.89
C LYS A 235 -3.13 -6.56 -11.26
N ILE A 236 -2.84 -6.68 -9.97
CA ILE A 236 -1.93 -5.77 -9.26
C ILE A 236 -0.74 -6.58 -8.76
N SER A 237 0.45 -6.04 -8.95
CA SER A 237 1.70 -6.63 -8.49
C SER A 237 2.25 -5.78 -7.34
N GLY A 238 2.84 -6.43 -6.33
CA GLY A 238 3.46 -5.82 -5.16
C GLY A 238 4.86 -6.39 -4.92
N VAL A 239 5.45 -6.09 -3.76
CA VAL A 239 6.74 -6.65 -3.33
C VAL A 239 6.53 -8.09 -2.84
N THR A 240 5.43 -8.32 -2.12
CA THR A 240 5.14 -9.60 -1.46
C THR A 240 4.46 -10.62 -2.37
N GLY A 241 3.94 -10.20 -3.51
CA GLY A 241 3.20 -11.07 -4.42
C GLY A 241 2.36 -10.34 -5.46
N VAL A 242 1.43 -11.08 -6.03
CA VAL A 242 0.48 -10.66 -7.06
C VAL A 242 -0.94 -10.98 -6.60
N ILE A 243 -1.84 -10.01 -6.71
CA ILE A 243 -3.28 -10.21 -6.50
C ILE A 243 -3.97 -10.04 -7.85
N GLN A 244 -4.81 -11.01 -8.19
CA GLN A 244 -5.52 -11.01 -9.46
C GLN A 244 -7.01 -11.33 -9.26
N LYS A 245 -7.86 -10.49 -9.85
CA LYS A 245 -9.30 -10.73 -9.94
C LYS A 245 -9.60 -11.81 -10.96
N LEU A 246 -10.29 -12.86 -10.55
CA LEU A 246 -10.72 -13.95 -11.41
C LEU A 246 -12.03 -13.56 -12.11
N LYS A 247 -12.18 -13.96 -13.38
CA LYS A 247 -13.44 -13.74 -14.12
C LYS A 247 -14.50 -14.66 -13.51
N THR A 248 -15.60 -14.09 -13.01
CA THR A 248 -16.78 -14.88 -12.63
C THR A 248 -17.34 -15.48 -13.91
N SER A 249 -17.31 -16.81 -14.04
CA SER A 249 -17.95 -17.49 -15.16
C SER A 249 -19.45 -17.16 -15.18
N ARG A 250 -20.03 -16.93 -16.37
CA ARG A 250 -21.49 -16.69 -16.53
C ARG A 250 -22.35 -17.80 -15.91
N ASN A 251 -21.79 -19.00 -15.79
CA ASN A 251 -22.48 -20.16 -15.23
C ASN A 251 -22.34 -20.29 -13.70
N GLU A 252 -21.55 -19.41 -13.05
CA GLU A 252 -21.30 -19.47 -11.59
C GLU A 252 -21.53 -18.12 -10.89
N PRO A 253 -22.78 -17.61 -10.84
CA PRO A 253 -23.10 -16.32 -10.22
C PRO A 253 -22.95 -16.31 -8.68
N SER A 254 -22.64 -17.45 -8.06
CA SER A 254 -22.77 -17.64 -6.62
C SER A 254 -21.58 -17.08 -5.82
N LEU A 255 -20.36 -17.01 -6.38
CA LEU A 255 -19.19 -16.42 -5.71
C LEU A 255 -18.97 -14.99 -6.20
N SER A 256 -19.26 -14.06 -5.31
CA SER A 256 -19.18 -12.65 -5.61
C SER A 256 -17.73 -12.15 -5.48
N SER A 257 -17.06 -11.80 -6.57
CA SER A 257 -15.64 -11.34 -6.62
C SER A 257 -14.59 -12.37 -6.16
N PRO A 258 -14.31 -13.41 -6.97
CA PRO A 258 -13.21 -14.33 -6.72
C PRO A 258 -11.85 -13.68 -6.99
N LEU A 259 -10.88 -13.94 -6.12
CA LEU A 259 -9.50 -13.46 -6.17
C LEU A 259 -8.52 -14.64 -6.12
N SER A 260 -7.38 -14.46 -6.77
CA SER A 260 -6.21 -15.32 -6.64
C SER A 260 -5.05 -14.52 -6.06
N PHE A 261 -4.30 -15.14 -5.15
CA PHE A 261 -3.12 -14.56 -4.55
C PHE A 261 -1.90 -15.45 -4.80
N HIS A 262 -0.87 -14.87 -5.40
CA HIS A 262 0.41 -15.53 -5.66
C HIS A 262 1.50 -14.82 -4.88
N MET A 263 1.94 -15.41 -3.78
CA MET A 263 3.08 -14.90 -3.00
C MET A 263 4.38 -15.12 -3.78
N HIS A 264 5.25 -14.11 -3.77
CA HIS A 264 6.61 -14.21 -4.33
C HIS A 264 7.50 -15.12 -3.47
N ASN A 265 8.44 -15.81 -4.12
CA ASN A 265 9.46 -16.60 -3.44
C ASN A 265 10.49 -15.70 -2.71
N GLU A 266 11.35 -16.28 -1.86
CA GLU A 266 12.41 -15.52 -1.16
C GLU A 266 13.30 -14.73 -2.14
N ASP A 267 13.74 -15.38 -3.21
CA ASP A 267 14.57 -14.75 -4.26
C ASP A 267 13.87 -13.58 -4.95
N GLU A 268 12.56 -13.72 -5.20
CA GLU A 268 11.76 -12.70 -5.88
C GLU A 268 11.44 -11.51 -4.97
N ARG A 269 11.29 -11.74 -3.66
CA ARG A 269 11.05 -10.68 -2.66
C ARG A 269 12.32 -9.86 -2.41
N GLY A 270 13.48 -10.49 -2.58
CA GLY A 270 14.78 -9.95 -2.21
C GLY A 270 14.97 -9.86 -0.69
N HIS A 271 16.23 -9.78 -0.22
CA HIS A 271 16.59 -9.63 1.20
C HIS A 271 16.19 -8.28 1.82
N VAL A 272 15.25 -7.53 1.23
CA VAL A 272 15.10 -6.07 1.44
C VAL A 272 13.92 -5.70 2.34
N LEU A 273 13.06 -6.64 2.73
CA LEU A 273 11.92 -6.34 3.61
C LEU A 273 12.39 -6.30 5.07
N GLY A 274 13.14 -5.25 5.41
CA GLY A 274 13.41 -4.88 6.80
C GLY A 274 12.17 -4.33 7.51
N LYS A 275 12.38 -3.84 8.73
CA LYS A 275 11.35 -3.17 9.53
C LYS A 275 10.76 -1.98 8.78
N GLU A 276 9.43 -1.90 8.70
CA GLU A 276 8.73 -0.79 8.05
C GLU A 276 8.88 0.46 8.94
N PRO A 277 9.58 1.51 8.50
CA PRO A 277 9.75 2.71 9.32
C PRO A 277 8.46 3.55 9.40
N THR A 278 7.54 3.35 8.46
CA THR A 278 6.31 4.14 8.29
C THR A 278 5.11 3.44 8.92
N SER A 279 4.24 4.20 9.61
CA SER A 279 2.99 3.65 10.12
C SER A 279 2.01 3.33 8.97
N LEU A 280 1.13 2.35 9.20
CA LEU A 280 0.07 2.00 8.24
C LEU A 280 -0.88 3.18 8.00
N GLU A 281 -1.11 4.01 9.02
CA GLU A 281 -1.87 5.25 8.91
C GLU A 281 -1.26 6.22 7.89
N THR A 282 0.04 6.49 8.01
CA THR A 282 0.73 7.40 7.08
C THR A 282 0.68 6.86 5.66
N LEU A 283 0.91 5.54 5.47
CA LEU A 283 0.77 4.90 4.15
C LEU A 283 -0.65 5.03 3.60
N PHE A 284 -1.68 4.89 4.46
CA PHE A 284 -3.07 5.04 4.06
C PHE A 284 -3.37 6.48 3.60
N TRP A 285 -2.97 7.49 4.37
CA TRP A 285 -3.19 8.89 4.02
C TRP A 285 -2.53 9.27 2.70
N LEU A 286 -1.26 8.89 2.54
CA LEU A 286 -0.50 9.12 1.30
C LEU A 286 -1.17 8.45 0.10
N ALA A 287 -1.64 7.20 0.27
CA ALA A 287 -2.33 6.49 -0.78
C ALA A 287 -3.65 7.16 -1.18
N GLN A 288 -4.33 7.87 -0.28
CA GLN A 288 -5.54 8.64 -0.60
C GLN A 288 -5.26 10.03 -1.19
N GLY A 289 -4.00 10.48 -1.18
CA GLY A 289 -3.61 11.82 -1.65
C GLY A 289 -3.64 12.87 -0.53
N PHE A 290 -3.35 12.46 0.70
CA PHE A 290 -3.21 13.38 1.83
C PHE A 290 -1.83 13.23 2.48
N LEU A 291 -1.29 14.33 2.96
CA LEU A 291 -0.02 14.39 3.69
C LEU A 291 -0.31 14.58 5.18
N PRO A 292 -0.04 13.58 6.04
CA PRO A 292 -0.25 13.72 7.47
C PRO A 292 0.82 14.63 8.10
N CYS A 293 0.38 15.49 9.02
CA CYS A 293 1.22 16.36 9.82
C CYS A 293 1.15 15.90 11.28
N ALA A 294 2.17 15.18 11.72
CA ALA A 294 2.19 14.46 13.00
C ALA A 294 1.96 15.40 14.21
N GLU A 295 2.50 16.61 14.16
CA GLU A 295 2.48 17.56 15.28
C GLU A 295 1.10 18.17 15.55
N ARG A 296 0.17 18.13 14.60
CA ARG A 296 -1.08 18.90 14.68
C ARG A 296 -2.35 18.08 14.53
N GLY A 297 -2.27 16.77 14.28
CA GLY A 297 -3.43 15.97 13.91
C GLY A 297 -4.15 16.53 12.67
N VAL A 298 -3.39 17.15 11.77
CA VAL A 298 -3.85 17.79 10.54
C VAL A 298 -3.41 16.93 9.38
N VAL A 299 -4.25 16.83 8.35
CA VAL A 299 -3.89 16.21 7.07
C VAL A 299 -4.10 17.24 5.98
N TYR A 300 -3.10 17.40 5.13
CA TYR A 300 -3.14 18.32 3.99
C TYR A 300 -3.55 17.56 2.73
N SER A 301 -4.52 18.07 1.99
CA SER A 301 -4.82 17.52 0.67
C SER A 301 -3.68 17.84 -0.29
N LEU A 302 -3.26 16.83 -1.06
CA LEU A 302 -2.28 16.96 -2.15
C LEU A 302 -2.95 17.23 -3.50
N GLU A 303 -4.28 17.22 -3.55
CA GLU A 303 -5.02 17.52 -4.77
C GLU A 303 -4.85 19.00 -5.13
N ASN A 304 -4.59 19.25 -6.42
CA ASN A 304 -4.62 20.60 -6.97
C ASN A 304 -5.96 21.28 -6.61
N PRO A 305 -5.96 22.61 -6.40
CA PRO A 305 -7.18 23.33 -6.14
C PRO A 305 -7.95 23.29 -7.46
N THR A 306 -9.08 22.59 -7.50
CA THR A 306 -9.85 22.48 -8.73
C THR A 306 -10.25 23.89 -9.16
N MET A 307 -9.79 24.34 -10.34
CA MET A 307 -10.49 25.38 -11.08
C MET A 307 -11.90 24.85 -11.29
N TYR A 308 -12.90 25.44 -10.63
CA TYR A 308 -14.28 25.17 -10.96
C TYR A 308 -14.49 25.56 -12.44
N PRO A 309 -14.90 24.63 -13.32
CA PRO A 309 -15.17 24.95 -14.73
C PRO A 309 -16.34 25.92 -14.90
N ASP A 310 -17.22 26.01 -13.90
CA ASP A 310 -18.51 26.71 -14.01
C ASP A 310 -18.43 28.25 -13.95
N GLN A 311 -17.24 28.84 -13.79
CA GLN A 311 -17.06 30.31 -13.84
C GLN A 311 -16.44 30.83 -15.15
N LEU A 312 -16.22 29.97 -16.15
CA LEU A 312 -15.69 30.36 -17.47
C LEU A 312 -16.78 30.56 -18.54
N HIS A 313 -18.06 30.63 -18.15
CA HIS A 313 -19.19 30.80 -19.06
C HIS A 313 -20.06 32.05 -18.82
N SER A 314 -19.54 33.08 -18.15
CA SER A 314 -20.30 34.33 -17.94
C SER A 314 -19.50 35.59 -18.23
N GLU A 315 -18.85 35.68 -19.39
CA GLU A 315 -18.44 36.95 -20.00
C GLU A 315 -18.78 36.95 -21.50
N GLU A 316 -20.06 37.15 -21.80
CA GLU A 316 -20.45 37.88 -23.01
C GLU A 316 -21.16 39.17 -22.58
N LEU A 317 -20.54 40.28 -22.97
CA LEU A 317 -21.01 41.67 -23.03
C LEU A 317 -22.44 41.96 -22.55
N THR A 318 -22.58 42.94 -21.65
CA THR A 318 -23.12 44.26 -22.04
C THR A 318 -22.91 45.32 -20.94
N ALA A 319 -22.48 46.49 -21.40
CA ALA A 319 -22.28 47.69 -20.62
C ALA A 319 -23.62 48.32 -20.16
N ASN A 320 -23.69 48.74 -18.89
CA ASN A 320 -24.16 50.05 -18.41
C ASN A 320 -24.35 50.03 -16.86
N GLN A 321 -23.79 51.07 -16.23
CA GLN A 321 -23.74 51.49 -14.81
C GLN A 321 -24.97 51.24 -13.89
N PRO A 322 -24.91 51.44 -12.53
CA PRO A 322 -24.00 52.31 -11.76
C PRO A 322 -23.40 51.75 -10.44
N HIS A 323 -22.51 52.56 -9.87
CA HIS A 323 -21.91 52.49 -8.53
C HIS A 323 -22.78 51.78 -7.47
N LEU A 324 -22.28 50.64 -6.98
CA LEU A 324 -22.76 50.01 -5.77
C LEU A 324 -21.74 50.26 -4.65
N ASP A 325 -22.23 50.91 -3.61
CA ASP A 325 -21.54 51.33 -2.40
C ASP A 325 -20.96 50.12 -1.65
N LEU A 326 -19.62 50.02 -1.61
CA LEU A 326 -18.88 48.86 -1.09
C LEU A 326 -18.92 48.74 0.45
N ASP A 327 -19.51 49.70 1.15
CA ASP A 327 -19.61 49.67 2.61
C ASP A 327 -20.79 48.82 3.14
N THR A 328 -21.67 48.32 2.28
CA THR A 328 -22.86 47.54 2.70
C THR A 328 -22.69 46.01 2.63
N ILE A 329 -21.54 45.50 2.18
CA ILE A 329 -21.28 44.05 2.08
C ILE A 329 -20.42 43.54 3.25
N HIS A 330 -20.01 44.41 4.17
CA HIS A 330 -19.04 44.08 5.22
C HIS A 330 -19.58 43.47 6.52
N SER A 331 -20.87 43.10 6.64
CA SER A 331 -21.42 42.74 7.96
C SER A 331 -22.15 41.41 8.13
N ASN A 332 -22.23 40.50 7.15
CA ASN A 332 -23.13 39.33 7.30
C ASN A 332 -22.65 37.95 6.82
N TYR A 333 -21.35 37.67 6.75
CA TYR A 333 -20.90 36.34 6.30
C TYR A 333 -19.86 35.67 7.20
N PRO A 334 -20.30 34.80 8.15
CA PRO A 334 -19.43 33.82 8.76
C PRO A 334 -19.31 32.64 7.80
N HIS A 335 -18.40 32.72 6.83
CA HIS A 335 -18.18 31.62 5.89
C HIS A 335 -16.98 30.79 6.33
N VAL A 336 -17.25 29.91 7.29
CA VAL A 336 -16.57 28.62 7.42
C VAL A 336 -16.63 27.94 6.05
N ILE A 337 -15.49 27.79 5.40
CA ILE A 337 -15.36 27.04 4.15
C ILE A 337 -15.82 25.61 4.44
N ARG A 338 -17.04 25.30 4.02
CA ARG A 338 -17.65 23.99 4.17
C ARG A 338 -17.07 23.11 3.06
N LEU A 339 -16.25 22.16 3.48
CA LEU A 339 -15.79 20.97 2.77
C LEU A 339 -16.68 20.61 1.56
N SER A 340 -16.34 21.07 0.36
CA SER A 340 -16.71 20.33 -0.84
C SER A 340 -15.65 19.24 -1.02
N LEU A 341 -15.74 18.21 -0.17
CA LEU A 341 -15.29 16.88 -0.57
C LEU A 341 -15.85 16.68 -1.98
N SER A 342 -14.99 16.47 -2.98
CA SER A 342 -15.45 16.10 -4.32
C SER A 342 -16.58 15.09 -4.13
N LYS A 343 -17.73 15.29 -4.79
CA LYS A 343 -18.97 14.53 -4.53
C LYS A 343 -18.77 13.00 -4.51
N ASP A 344 -17.64 12.50 -5.03
CA ASP A 344 -17.24 11.11 -5.09
C ASP A 344 -16.41 10.57 -3.90
N ARG A 345 -15.84 11.39 -3.01
CA ARG A 345 -15.01 10.93 -1.86
C ARG A 345 -15.56 11.08 -0.41
N PRO A 346 -16.77 11.59 -0.11
CA PRO A 346 -17.17 11.88 1.28
C PRO A 346 -17.61 10.66 2.11
N ARG A 347 -17.88 9.51 1.49
CA ARG A 347 -18.22 8.27 2.23
C ARG A 347 -17.03 7.37 2.48
N SER A 348 -16.16 7.17 1.49
CA SER A 348 -15.00 6.29 1.60
C SER A 348 -13.94 6.84 2.55
N LEU A 349 -13.66 8.16 2.52
CA LEU A 349 -12.69 8.79 3.40
C LEU A 349 -13.15 8.76 4.86
N ARG A 350 -14.41 9.13 5.11
CA ARG A 350 -15.01 9.09 6.45
C ARG A 350 -15.02 7.67 7.01
N LEU A 351 -15.48 6.69 6.22
CA LEU A 351 -15.47 5.28 6.64
C LEU A 351 -14.05 4.78 6.90
N ALA A 352 -13.06 5.24 6.13
CA ALA A 352 -11.68 4.86 6.37
C ALA A 352 -11.08 5.52 7.62
N MET A 353 -11.35 6.81 7.85
CA MET A 353 -10.96 7.48 9.10
C MET A 353 -11.55 6.78 10.32
N GLU A 354 -12.82 6.39 10.24
CA GLU A 354 -13.52 5.62 11.28
C GLU A 354 -12.93 4.19 11.41
N ALA A 355 -12.54 3.54 10.31
CA ALA A 355 -11.93 2.21 10.30
C ALA A 355 -10.54 2.17 10.92
N PHE A 356 -9.73 3.22 10.71
CA PHE A 356 -8.35 3.29 11.19
C PHE A 356 -8.25 3.90 12.60
N ARG A 357 -9.36 4.30 13.24
CA ARG A 357 -9.37 5.08 14.51
C ARG A 357 -8.56 6.37 14.44
N LEU A 358 -8.46 6.95 13.25
CA LEU A 358 -7.83 8.25 13.09
C LEU A 358 -8.69 9.21 13.91
N GLN A 359 -8.12 9.81 14.97
CA GLN A 359 -8.79 10.92 15.66
C GLN A 359 -9.22 11.92 14.59
N ARG A 360 -10.32 12.67 14.81
CA ARG A 360 -10.90 13.60 13.81
C ARG A 360 -9.83 14.55 13.29
N ALA A 361 -9.12 14.11 12.26
CA ALA A 361 -8.00 14.84 11.72
C ALA A 361 -8.61 16.05 11.03
N ARG A 362 -8.09 17.23 11.35
CA ARG A 362 -8.57 18.44 10.70
C ARG A 362 -8.03 18.41 9.28
N ILE A 363 -8.91 18.16 8.32
CA ILE A 363 -8.54 18.20 6.90
C ILE A 363 -8.47 19.67 6.50
N LYS A 364 -7.27 20.13 6.15
CA LYS A 364 -7.08 21.44 5.53
C LYS A 364 -7.09 21.28 4.01
N HIS A 365 -8.04 21.95 3.37
CA HIS A 365 -8.07 22.11 1.93
C HIS A 365 -7.44 23.42 1.53
N TRP A 366 -7.04 23.51 0.27
CA TRP A 366 -6.52 24.73 -0.31
C TRP A 366 -7.68 25.71 -0.45
N SER A 367 -7.65 26.76 0.36
CA SER A 367 -8.58 27.86 0.26
C SER A 367 -8.01 28.84 -0.76
N ARG A 368 -8.73 29.10 -1.86
CA ARG A 368 -8.44 30.28 -2.69
C ARG A 368 -8.78 31.49 -1.82
N SER A 369 -7.77 32.13 -1.27
CA SER A 369 -7.99 33.38 -0.56
C SER A 369 -8.38 34.44 -1.59
N GLU A 370 -9.55 35.06 -1.41
CA GLU A 370 -9.97 36.26 -2.15
C GLU A 370 -9.11 37.44 -1.67
N VAL A 371 -7.84 37.46 -2.05
CA VAL A 371 -6.92 38.53 -1.72
C VAL A 371 -7.06 39.63 -2.78
N ALA A 372 -8.06 40.49 -2.60
CA ALA A 372 -8.04 41.82 -3.18
C ALA A 372 -7.26 42.82 -2.30
N ASN A 373 -7.06 42.55 -1.00
CA ASN A 373 -6.64 43.59 -0.04
C ASN A 373 -5.44 43.28 0.87
N SER A 374 -4.79 42.11 0.80
CA SER A 374 -3.55 41.84 1.55
C SER A 374 -2.36 41.67 0.61
N GLN A 375 -1.54 42.72 0.47
CA GLN A 375 -0.21 42.67 -0.16
C GLN A 375 0.79 41.72 0.53
N GLU A 376 0.36 40.94 1.53
CA GLU A 376 1.23 40.02 2.24
C GLU A 376 1.41 38.68 1.49
N ARG A 377 2.61 38.50 0.95
CA ARG A 377 3.34 37.22 0.82
C ARG A 377 2.57 36.08 0.12
N LEU A 378 1.94 36.37 -1.01
CA LEU A 378 1.45 35.33 -1.92
C LEU A 378 2.58 34.86 -2.84
N PHE A 379 2.79 33.55 -2.94
CA PHE A 379 3.66 32.98 -3.97
C PHE A 379 2.95 32.99 -5.31
N PRO A 380 3.49 33.67 -6.33
CA PRO A 380 3.08 33.41 -7.70
C PRO A 380 3.48 31.96 -8.03
N THR A 381 2.50 31.13 -8.37
CA THR A 381 2.76 29.82 -9.02
C THR A 381 3.15 30.00 -10.50
N ASP A 382 3.86 31.09 -10.83
CA ASP A 382 4.41 31.36 -12.17
C ASP A 382 5.32 30.22 -12.64
N CYS A 383 5.85 29.44 -11.70
CA CYS A 383 6.64 28.24 -11.95
C CYS A 383 5.90 27.14 -12.76
N LEU A 384 4.58 27.23 -12.96
CA LEU A 384 3.77 26.07 -13.39
C LEU A 384 2.87 26.30 -14.61
N GLY A 385 2.80 27.52 -15.15
CA GLY A 385 1.79 27.85 -16.17
C GLY A 385 0.34 27.64 -15.72
N LEU A 386 0.13 27.41 -14.42
CA LEU A 386 -1.17 27.29 -13.76
C LEU A 386 -1.54 28.70 -13.27
N THR A 387 -2.09 29.51 -14.16
CA THR A 387 -2.60 30.83 -13.80
C THR A 387 -3.69 30.70 -12.74
N GLY A 388 -3.45 31.15 -11.49
CA GLY A 388 -4.52 31.48 -10.55
C GLY A 388 -4.60 30.70 -9.23
N ALA A 389 -3.63 29.84 -8.90
CA ALA A 389 -3.55 29.21 -7.58
C ALA A 389 -2.57 29.96 -6.67
N PHE A 390 -3.09 30.62 -5.64
CA PHE A 390 -2.28 31.29 -4.62
C PHE A 390 -2.33 30.48 -3.33
N MET A 391 -1.16 30.24 -2.72
CA MET A 391 -1.03 29.60 -1.42
C MET A 391 -0.29 30.55 -0.49
N ILE A 392 -0.76 30.64 0.75
CA ILE A 392 -0.03 31.35 1.80
C ILE A 392 1.30 30.62 2.02
N ARG A 393 2.40 31.37 1.96
CA ARG A 393 3.77 30.86 2.16
C ARG A 393 3.85 29.89 3.33
N ASP A 394 3.36 30.32 4.48
CA ASP A 394 3.48 29.62 5.76
C ASP A 394 2.77 28.26 5.74
N GLU A 395 1.66 28.15 5.01
CA GLU A 395 0.95 26.87 4.86
C GLU A 395 1.71 25.93 3.92
N LEU A 396 2.27 26.45 2.83
CA LEU A 396 3.14 25.67 1.93
C LEU A 396 4.36 25.15 2.69
N GLU A 397 5.04 26.01 3.43
CA GLU A 397 6.21 25.64 4.22
C GLU A 397 5.88 24.60 5.29
N THR A 398 4.76 24.77 6.01
CA THR A 398 4.26 23.75 6.96
C THR A 398 4.01 22.40 6.26
N MET A 399 3.47 22.42 5.05
CA MET A 399 3.29 21.21 4.24
C MET A 399 4.63 20.59 3.83
N ILE A 400 5.60 21.40 3.43
CA ILE A 400 6.95 20.92 3.10
C ILE A 400 7.63 20.31 4.33
N TYR A 401 7.48 20.90 5.52
CA TYR A 401 7.96 20.28 6.76
C TYR A 401 7.28 18.94 7.05
N ALA A 402 5.96 18.84 6.89
CA ALA A 402 5.25 17.57 7.04
C ALA A 402 5.76 16.51 6.04
N PHE A 403 6.15 16.93 4.83
CA PHE A 403 6.77 16.08 3.82
C PHE A 403 8.19 15.63 4.22
N LEU A 404 9.03 16.54 4.71
CA LEU A 404 10.40 16.26 5.13
C LEU A 404 10.42 15.35 6.38
N SER A 405 9.47 15.50 7.29
CA SER A 405 9.34 14.67 8.50
C SER A 405 8.83 13.24 8.23
N LEU A 406 8.45 12.89 7.00
CA LEU A 406 8.03 11.53 6.68
C LEU A 406 9.16 10.51 6.94
N SER A 407 8.81 9.43 7.64
CA SER A 407 9.68 8.26 7.82
C SER A 407 9.78 7.48 6.50
N TRP A 408 10.73 7.84 5.63
CA TRP A 408 10.97 7.18 4.35
C TRP A 408 11.32 5.70 4.48
N ALA A 409 10.92 4.90 3.48
CA ALA A 409 11.15 3.46 3.43
C ALA A 409 11.86 3.04 2.13
N PRO A 410 12.70 1.99 2.16
CA PRO A 410 13.46 1.55 0.98
C PRO A 410 12.58 1.07 -0.18
N SER A 411 11.39 0.56 0.13
CA SER A 411 10.38 0.11 -0.84
C SER A 411 9.48 1.26 -1.36
N SER A 412 9.84 2.52 -1.05
CA SER A 412 9.13 3.76 -1.40
C SER A 412 7.72 3.87 -0.80
N PHE A 413 6.93 4.84 -1.26
CA PHE A 413 5.54 5.03 -0.86
C PHE A 413 4.58 4.76 -2.02
N VAL A 414 3.32 4.51 -1.66
CA VAL A 414 2.20 4.45 -2.58
C VAL A 414 1.43 5.75 -2.42
N ILE A 415 1.53 6.66 -3.40
CA ILE A 415 1.02 8.04 -3.35
C ILE A 415 0.02 8.26 -4.48
N TRP A 416 -1.08 8.94 -4.22
CA TRP A 416 -2.04 9.29 -5.26
C TRP A 416 -1.48 10.38 -6.19
N LYS A 417 -1.14 10.04 -7.43
CA LYS A 417 -0.51 10.99 -8.37
C LYS A 417 -1.48 11.77 -9.26
N LYS A 418 -2.76 11.40 -9.31
CA LYS A 418 -3.72 11.87 -10.34
C LYS A 418 -3.92 13.40 -10.37
N HIS A 419 -3.64 14.12 -9.30
CA HIS A 419 -3.86 15.58 -9.20
C HIS A 419 -2.75 16.30 -8.44
N THR A 420 -1.51 15.80 -8.50
CA THR A 420 -0.36 16.36 -7.76
C THR A 420 0.58 17.13 -8.68
N THR A 421 0.09 17.77 -9.76
CA THR A 421 0.97 18.40 -10.75
C THR A 421 1.77 19.55 -10.14
N MET A 422 1.15 20.37 -9.27
CA MET A 422 1.85 21.41 -8.53
C MET A 422 2.96 20.80 -7.66
N TRP A 423 2.60 19.85 -6.81
CA TRP A 423 3.54 19.15 -5.93
C TRP A 423 4.68 18.49 -6.69
N THR A 424 4.37 17.83 -7.80
CA THR A 424 5.36 17.15 -8.63
C THR A 424 6.32 18.15 -9.24
N ALA A 425 5.84 19.25 -9.80
CA ALA A 425 6.69 20.24 -10.42
C ALA A 425 7.56 21.00 -9.40
N LEU A 426 7.01 21.31 -8.22
CA LEU A 426 7.76 21.87 -7.09
C LEU A 426 8.93 20.96 -6.69
N LEU A 427 8.65 19.67 -6.47
CA LEU A 427 9.66 18.71 -6.01
C LEU A 427 10.63 18.26 -7.12
N VAL A 428 10.20 18.20 -8.38
CA VAL A 428 11.08 17.81 -9.51
C VAL A 428 12.21 18.81 -9.71
N LYS A 429 11.94 20.11 -9.56
CA LYS A 429 12.96 21.15 -9.65
C LYS A 429 14.04 20.94 -8.58
N THR A 430 13.64 20.71 -7.34
CA THR A 430 14.58 20.44 -6.23
C THR A 430 15.29 19.10 -6.39
N ALA A 431 14.60 18.05 -6.84
CA ALA A 431 15.20 16.73 -7.07
C ALA A 431 16.34 16.76 -8.11
N SER A 432 16.29 17.70 -9.06
CA SER A 432 17.33 17.84 -10.09
C SER A 432 18.72 18.19 -9.54
N PHE A 433 18.79 18.82 -8.35
CA PHE A 433 20.06 19.15 -7.69
C PHE A 433 20.90 17.91 -7.37
N ILE A 434 20.31 16.71 -7.23
CA ILE A 434 21.08 15.47 -7.03
C ILE A 434 22.13 15.30 -8.12
N HIS A 435 21.79 15.58 -9.38
CA HIS A 435 22.70 15.35 -10.50
C HIS A 435 23.92 16.26 -10.48
N THR A 436 23.78 17.47 -9.95
CA THR A 436 24.86 18.46 -9.89
C THR A 436 25.66 18.31 -8.60
N LEU A 437 24.99 18.10 -7.47
CA LEU A 437 25.62 18.08 -6.15
C LEU A 437 26.30 16.77 -5.81
N LEU A 438 25.69 15.63 -6.18
CA LEU A 438 26.22 14.33 -5.78
C LEU A 438 27.69 14.14 -6.21
N PRO A 439 28.11 14.48 -7.45
CA PRO A 439 29.52 14.38 -7.83
C PRO A 439 30.46 15.30 -7.05
N ILE A 440 29.98 16.46 -6.59
CA ILE A 440 30.79 17.45 -5.85
C ILE A 440 30.99 16.98 -4.42
N VAL A 441 29.90 16.65 -3.73
CA VAL A 441 29.94 16.18 -2.35
C VAL A 441 30.73 14.87 -2.25
N TRP A 442 30.64 14.00 -3.24
CA TRP A 442 31.40 12.74 -3.27
C TRP A 442 32.90 12.91 -3.46
N LYS A 443 33.33 13.94 -4.20
CA LYS A 443 34.76 14.27 -4.34
C LYS A 443 35.33 14.84 -3.06
N SER A 444 34.52 15.51 -2.25
CA SER A 444 34.92 15.87 -0.89
C SER A 444 35.02 14.57 -0.07
N GLU A 445 36.18 14.29 0.53
CA GLU A 445 36.50 13.01 1.22
C GLU A 445 35.55 12.65 2.40
N ASN A 446 34.53 13.48 2.64
CA ASN A 446 33.58 13.39 3.74
C ASN A 446 32.50 12.30 3.56
N LEU A 447 32.27 11.81 2.34
CA LEU A 447 31.33 10.71 2.08
C LEU A 447 32.07 9.49 1.51
N LYS A 448 32.55 8.61 2.39
CA LYS A 448 32.93 7.26 1.96
C LYS A 448 31.64 6.44 1.80
N PRO A 449 31.37 5.82 0.64
CA PRO A 449 30.19 4.97 0.45
C PRO A 449 30.16 3.87 1.52
N VAL A 450 28.95 3.56 2.01
CA VAL A 450 28.71 2.29 2.70
C VAL A 450 28.56 1.22 1.62
N GLY A 451 29.71 0.75 1.14
CA GLY A 451 29.83 -0.27 0.09
C GLY A 451 31.20 -0.20 -0.58
N ASP A 452 31.94 -1.31 -0.61
CA ASP A 452 33.29 -1.39 -1.17
C ASP A 452 33.33 -1.38 -2.71
N ASP A 453 32.17 -1.35 -3.40
CA ASP A 453 32.11 -1.47 -4.87
C ASP A 453 31.93 -0.10 -5.56
N PRO A 454 32.98 0.49 -6.14
CA PRO A 454 32.89 1.73 -6.92
C PRO A 454 32.02 1.59 -8.19
N ARG A 455 31.62 0.38 -8.60
CA ARG A 455 30.70 0.16 -9.74
C ARG A 455 29.27 0.60 -9.43
N GLU A 456 28.88 0.70 -8.16
CA GLU A 456 27.58 1.25 -7.79
C GLU A 456 27.45 2.74 -8.19
N LEU A 457 28.59 3.44 -8.35
CA LEU A 457 28.65 4.85 -8.71
C LEU A 457 28.12 5.15 -10.14
N ASP A 458 28.32 4.23 -11.09
CA ASP A 458 27.85 4.39 -12.48
C ASP A 458 26.33 4.31 -12.60
N ASP A 459 25.66 3.63 -11.66
CA ASP A 459 24.20 3.55 -11.64
C ASP A 459 23.54 4.89 -11.24
N TYR A 460 24.21 5.75 -10.47
CA TYR A 460 23.68 7.08 -10.11
C TYR A 460 23.57 8.02 -11.32
N ARG A 461 24.49 7.91 -12.29
CA ARG A 461 24.40 8.66 -13.56
C ARG A 461 23.17 8.26 -14.38
N ARG A 462 22.65 7.05 -14.19
CA ARG A 462 21.43 6.55 -14.86
C ARG A 462 20.15 7.09 -14.23
N TRP A 463 20.24 7.84 -13.14
CA TRP A 463 19.07 8.39 -12.47
C TRP A 463 18.35 9.51 -13.22
N LYS A 464 18.81 9.90 -14.41
CA LYS A 464 18.21 10.96 -15.25
C LYS A 464 16.71 10.79 -15.48
N ASP A 465 16.21 9.56 -15.52
CA ASP A 465 14.77 9.31 -15.55
C ASP A 465 14.21 9.07 -14.14
N MET A 466 13.70 10.15 -13.51
CA MET A 466 12.98 10.10 -12.23
C MET A 466 11.47 9.81 -12.38
N LYS A 467 10.96 9.63 -13.62
CA LYS A 467 9.51 9.55 -13.86
C LYS A 467 8.92 8.17 -13.55
N ARG A 468 9.73 7.11 -13.58
CA ARG A 468 9.29 5.74 -13.34
C ARG A 468 9.79 5.22 -11.98
N PHE A 469 8.90 4.52 -11.27
CA PHE A 469 9.28 3.80 -10.07
C PHE A 469 10.27 2.69 -10.41
N ASN A 470 11.36 2.61 -9.64
CA ASN A 470 12.32 1.53 -9.68
C ASN A 470 12.73 1.20 -8.23
N GLN A 471 12.47 -0.03 -7.79
CA GLN A 471 12.69 -0.43 -6.40
C GLN A 471 14.17 -0.34 -6.00
N ARG A 472 15.10 -0.66 -6.89
CA ARG A 472 16.53 -0.53 -6.63
C ARG A 472 16.89 0.94 -6.43
N LYS A 473 16.44 1.80 -7.34
CA LYS A 473 16.63 3.26 -7.24
C LYS A 473 16.06 3.86 -5.96
N SER A 474 14.84 3.47 -5.57
CA SER A 474 14.24 3.93 -4.31
C SER A 474 15.03 3.46 -3.08
N ARG A 475 15.57 2.25 -3.11
CA ARG A 475 16.46 1.75 -2.06
C ARG A 475 17.76 2.55 -2.00
N ASP A 476 18.40 2.79 -3.14
CA ASP A 476 19.67 3.52 -3.21
C ASP A 476 19.50 4.97 -2.73
N LEU A 477 18.40 5.64 -3.14
CA LEU A 477 18.02 6.96 -2.64
C LEU A 477 17.75 6.96 -1.13
N TYR A 478 17.11 5.91 -0.59
CA TYR A 478 16.88 5.78 0.84
C TYR A 478 18.20 5.63 1.61
N LEU A 479 19.11 4.79 1.13
CA LEU A 479 20.45 4.64 1.72
C LEU A 479 21.22 5.95 1.66
N LEU A 480 21.14 6.70 0.55
CA LEU A 480 21.73 8.02 0.44
C LEU A 480 21.14 9.00 1.46
N ASP A 481 19.82 9.05 1.67
CA ASP A 481 19.20 9.90 2.71
C ASP A 481 19.74 9.53 4.11
N GLU A 482 19.88 8.23 4.41
CA GLU A 482 20.41 7.76 5.68
C GLU A 482 21.88 8.18 5.89
N LEU A 483 22.71 8.06 4.85
CA LEU A 483 24.11 8.49 4.89
C LEU A 483 24.23 10.00 5.08
N LEU A 484 23.46 10.79 4.33
CA LEU A 484 23.46 12.25 4.45
C LEU A 484 22.97 12.69 5.83
N SER A 485 21.97 11.99 6.39
CA SER A 485 21.49 12.25 7.75
C SER A 485 22.54 11.96 8.82
N LYS A 486 23.45 10.99 8.58
CA LYS A 486 24.55 10.66 9.49
C LYS A 486 25.77 11.58 9.31
N ALA A 487 26.02 12.03 8.08
CA ALA A 487 27.15 12.89 7.74
C ALA A 487 26.92 14.36 8.15
N SER A 488 25.67 14.81 8.16
CA SER A 488 25.31 16.15 8.60
C SER A 488 25.65 16.37 10.08
N ARG A 489 26.43 17.41 10.37
CA ARG A 489 26.67 17.89 11.75
C ARG A 489 25.52 18.74 12.30
N GLN A 490 24.70 19.27 11.39
CA GLN A 490 23.59 20.15 11.71
C GLN A 490 22.40 19.38 12.26
N SER A 491 21.59 20.07 13.09
CA SER A 491 20.35 19.50 13.61
C SER A 491 19.36 19.17 12.49
N VAL A 492 18.49 18.19 12.71
CA VAL A 492 17.45 17.81 11.73
C VAL A 492 16.57 19.01 11.38
N ILE A 493 16.24 19.83 12.38
CA ILE A 493 15.41 21.02 12.21
C ILE A 493 16.08 22.04 11.27
N VAL A 494 17.38 22.29 11.43
CA VAL A 494 18.14 23.21 10.55
C VAL A 494 18.15 22.68 9.11
N ASN A 495 18.44 21.39 8.93
CA ASN A 495 18.44 20.77 7.61
C ASN A 495 17.07 20.86 6.94
N ASP A 496 15.99 20.62 7.70
CA ASP A 496 14.64 20.68 7.18
C ASP A 496 14.24 22.13 6.87
N THR A 497 14.74 23.13 7.59
CA THR A 497 14.56 24.56 7.27
C THR A 497 15.26 24.97 5.98
N ILE A 498 16.52 24.55 5.79
CA ILE A 498 17.24 24.76 4.53
C ILE A 498 16.50 24.07 3.38
N ALA A 499 16.03 22.85 3.61
CA ALA A 499 15.27 22.10 2.62
C ALA A 499 13.94 22.78 2.26
N THR A 500 13.23 23.33 3.26
CA THR A 500 12.00 24.10 3.04
C THR A 500 12.27 25.33 2.19
N LEU A 501 13.27 26.14 2.52
CA LEU A 501 13.69 27.29 1.71
C LEU A 501 14.09 26.88 0.30
N LEU A 502 14.87 25.81 0.16
CA LEU A 502 15.26 25.28 -1.14
C LEU A 502 14.04 24.87 -1.97
N ILE A 503 12.99 24.34 -1.37
CA ILE A 503 11.80 23.91 -2.11
C ILE A 503 10.90 25.10 -2.44
N THR A 504 10.71 26.04 -1.52
CA THR A 504 9.71 27.12 -1.66
C THR A 504 10.25 28.40 -2.27
N ASN A 505 11.55 28.68 -2.19
CA ASN A 505 12.13 29.96 -2.61
C ASN A 505 13.04 29.81 -3.86
N THR A 506 12.62 30.43 -4.97
CA THR A 506 13.35 30.35 -6.25
C THR A 506 14.67 31.13 -6.24
N ALA A 507 14.72 32.30 -5.60
CA ALA A 507 15.95 33.10 -5.50
C ALA A 507 17.02 32.33 -4.70
N PHE A 508 16.63 31.66 -3.62
CA PHE A 508 17.52 30.80 -2.86
C PHE A 508 18.02 29.62 -3.71
N GLN A 509 17.16 28.96 -4.49
CA GLN A 509 17.59 27.91 -5.43
C GLN A 509 18.62 28.41 -6.45
N ASP A 510 18.42 29.62 -6.99
CA ASP A 510 19.32 30.20 -7.98
C ASP A 510 20.68 30.55 -7.36
N ARG A 511 20.69 31.03 -6.11
CA ARG A 511 21.92 31.24 -5.35
C ARG A 511 22.67 29.94 -5.07
N ILE A 512 21.97 28.87 -4.69
CA ILE A 512 22.57 27.54 -4.53
C ILE A 512 23.15 27.04 -5.85
N ARG A 513 22.47 27.25 -6.98
CA ARG A 513 23.01 26.86 -8.29
C ARG A 513 24.31 27.61 -8.62
N HIS A 514 24.33 28.91 -8.39
CA HIS A 514 25.52 29.73 -8.58
C HIS A 514 26.69 29.30 -7.67
N LEU A 515 26.41 28.98 -6.40
CA LEU A 515 27.40 28.43 -5.48
C LEU A 515 28.02 27.12 -6.00
N VAL A 516 27.20 26.27 -6.61
CA VAL A 516 27.62 24.97 -7.14
C VAL A 516 28.45 25.10 -8.42
N GLU A 517 28.17 26.11 -9.24
CA GLU A 517 28.91 26.40 -10.47
C GLU A 517 30.28 27.05 -10.21
N MET A 518 30.44 27.74 -9.09
CA MET A 518 31.69 28.43 -8.72
C MET A 518 32.18 28.01 -7.32
N PRO A 519 32.71 26.78 -7.16
CA PRO A 519 33.17 26.26 -5.88
C PRO A 519 34.44 26.94 -5.35
N ASP A 520 35.21 27.61 -6.21
CA ASP A 520 36.53 28.18 -5.91
C ASP A 520 36.51 29.64 -5.41
N MET A 521 35.33 30.19 -5.07
CA MET A 521 35.26 31.51 -4.43
C MET A 521 35.81 31.40 -3.01
N ASP A 522 37.02 31.93 -2.80
CA ASP A 522 37.78 31.92 -1.55
C ASP A 522 36.94 32.14 -0.28
N GLY A 523 36.60 31.02 0.39
CA GLY A 523 36.78 30.83 1.83
C GLY A 523 35.93 31.64 2.81
N ALA A 524 35.07 32.55 2.38
CA ALA A 524 34.16 33.21 3.32
C ALA A 524 33.16 32.18 3.84
N PRO A 525 33.16 31.85 5.15
CA PRO A 525 32.14 30.97 5.71
C PRO A 525 30.78 31.60 5.41
N ILE A 526 29.85 30.80 4.88
CA ILE A 526 28.47 31.25 4.68
C ILE A 526 27.85 31.35 6.07
N THR A 527 27.91 32.53 6.68
CA THR A 527 27.32 32.77 7.99
C THR A 527 25.80 32.88 7.82
N ILE A 528 25.11 31.76 7.98
CA ILE A 528 23.65 31.71 7.94
C ILE A 528 23.12 32.23 9.29
N TYR A 529 22.77 33.51 9.38
CA TYR A 529 22.18 34.01 10.62
C TYR A 529 20.71 33.65 10.71
N ILE A 530 20.41 32.58 11.45
CA ILE A 530 19.03 32.25 11.78
C ILE A 530 18.55 33.12 12.94
N ASN A 531 17.82 34.18 12.60
CA ASN A 531 17.05 34.94 13.57
C ASN A 531 15.67 34.30 13.71
N THR A 532 15.33 33.93 14.94
CA THR A 532 14.00 33.38 15.28
C THR A 532 13.10 34.47 15.83
N GLU A 533 12.21 35.01 14.99
CA GLU A 533 11.16 35.91 15.48
C GLU A 533 9.90 35.09 15.78
N THR A 534 9.57 34.98 17.07
CA THR A 534 8.27 34.43 17.52
C THR A 534 7.25 35.56 17.60
N SER A 535 6.31 35.61 16.65
CA SER A 535 5.19 36.56 16.75
C SER A 535 4.25 36.15 17.89
N LYS A 536 3.94 37.11 18.78
CA LYS A 536 3.04 36.91 19.94
C LYS A 536 1.63 36.49 19.54
N ASP A 537 1.20 36.82 18.32
CA ASP A 537 -0.18 36.61 17.87
C ASP A 537 -0.40 35.24 17.21
N TYR A 538 0.66 34.59 16.69
CA TYR A 538 0.51 33.38 15.87
C TYR A 538 1.41 32.21 16.23
N SER A 539 2.31 32.31 17.22
CA SER A 539 3.27 31.24 17.57
C SER A 539 4.06 30.72 16.35
N ILE A 540 4.26 31.57 15.34
CA ILE A 540 5.07 31.23 14.17
C ILE A 540 6.48 31.68 14.49
N THR A 541 7.42 30.75 14.47
CA THR A 541 8.85 31.04 14.49
C THR A 541 9.28 31.19 13.04
N THR A 542 9.79 32.36 12.67
CA THR A 542 10.44 32.54 11.35
C THR A 542 11.95 32.39 11.50
N ALA A 543 12.61 31.78 10.53
CA ALA A 543 14.04 31.69 10.42
C ALA A 543 14.49 32.52 9.22
N THR A 544 15.38 33.47 9.44
CA THR A 544 16.07 34.20 8.37
C THR A 544 17.35 33.46 7.99
N ILE A 545 17.74 33.42 6.73
CA ILE A 545 19.05 32.96 6.28
C ILE A 545 19.65 34.14 5.54
N SER A 546 20.62 34.79 6.14
CA SER A 546 21.36 35.86 5.48
C SER A 546 22.59 35.29 4.79
N TRP A 547 22.84 35.73 3.55
CA TRP A 547 23.97 35.28 2.74
C TRP A 547 24.93 36.44 2.53
N ASN A 548 26.10 36.39 3.19
CA ASN A 548 27.17 37.39 3.07
C ASN A 548 26.68 38.84 3.18
N SER A 549 25.66 39.12 4.01
CA SER A 549 25.02 40.44 4.20
C SER A 549 24.36 41.08 2.96
N GLU A 550 24.26 40.37 1.83
CA GLU A 550 23.67 40.91 0.60
C GLU A 550 22.17 40.65 0.49
N GLU A 551 21.70 39.49 0.98
CA GLU A 551 20.31 39.05 0.80
C GLU A 551 19.85 38.15 1.95
N ASP A 552 18.61 38.39 2.41
CA ASP A 552 17.97 37.68 3.51
C ASP A 552 16.81 36.82 3.00
N PHE A 553 16.88 35.52 3.25
CA PHE A 553 15.83 34.56 2.91
C PHE A 553 15.07 34.13 4.17
N THR A 554 13.79 34.47 4.26
CA THR A 554 12.97 34.09 5.42
C THR A 554 12.13 32.84 5.13
N THR A 555 11.94 31.98 6.13
CA THR A 555 11.00 30.83 6.11
C THR A 555 10.37 30.68 7.49
N THR A 556 9.19 30.10 7.58
CA THR A 556 8.68 29.55 8.83
C THR A 556 9.53 28.35 9.26
N CYS A 557 9.62 28.07 10.55
CA CYS A 557 10.33 26.92 11.11
C CYS A 557 9.58 26.30 12.30
N GLN A 558 9.96 25.07 12.66
CA GLN A 558 9.30 24.33 13.75
C GLN A 558 9.69 24.85 15.14
N GLU A 559 8.87 24.53 16.14
CA GLU A 559 9.21 24.74 17.55
C GLU A 559 10.49 23.97 17.92
N GLY A 560 11.32 24.55 18.77
CA GLY A 560 12.61 23.97 19.17
C GLY A 560 13.79 24.36 18.27
N PHE A 561 13.59 25.29 17.32
CA PHE A 561 14.70 25.91 16.60
C PHE A 561 15.62 26.66 17.58
N PRO A 562 16.96 26.55 17.47
CA PRO A 562 17.88 27.30 18.34
C PRO A 562 17.64 28.80 18.21
N SER A 563 17.52 29.49 19.36
CA SER A 563 17.28 30.95 19.40
C SER A 563 18.55 31.78 19.14
N GLU A 564 19.71 31.15 19.06
CA GLU A 564 20.99 31.80 18.82
C GLU A 564 21.38 31.68 17.34
N SER A 565 22.03 32.73 16.82
CA SER A 565 22.60 32.72 15.46
C SER A 565 23.61 31.59 15.33
N MET A 566 23.52 30.82 14.25
CA MET A 566 24.36 29.64 14.05
C MET A 566 25.05 29.68 12.69
N GLU A 567 26.37 29.66 12.67
CA GLU A 567 27.12 29.61 11.41
C GLU A 567 27.09 28.21 10.80
N ILE A 568 26.82 28.12 9.48
CA ILE A 568 26.71 26.86 8.76
C ILE A 568 27.80 26.82 7.69
N SER A 569 28.66 25.80 7.73
CA SER A 569 29.70 25.67 6.71
C SER A 569 29.07 25.45 5.32
N GLN A 570 29.75 25.88 4.26
CA GLN A 570 29.30 25.62 2.89
C GLN A 570 29.11 24.12 2.63
N ALA A 571 29.98 23.28 3.19
CA ALA A 571 29.86 21.83 3.09
C ALA A 571 28.57 21.30 3.72
N ASP A 572 28.23 21.76 4.93
CA ASP A 572 26.99 21.38 5.63
C ASP A 572 25.76 21.87 4.87
N LEU A 573 25.80 23.08 4.31
CA LEU A 573 24.72 23.62 3.47
C LEU A 573 24.49 22.73 2.24
N LEU A 574 25.56 22.36 1.51
CA LEU A 574 25.46 21.49 0.35
C LEU A 574 24.97 20.07 0.71
N LEU A 575 25.35 19.55 1.88
CA LEU A 575 24.84 18.27 2.40
C LEU A 575 23.33 18.35 2.69
N ALA A 576 22.86 19.43 3.33
CA ALA A 576 21.45 19.66 3.60
C ALA A 576 20.63 19.77 2.30
N VAL A 577 21.14 20.51 1.31
CA VAL A 577 20.54 20.66 -0.02
C VAL A 577 20.48 19.32 -0.76
N LEU A 578 21.57 18.53 -0.74
CA LEU A 578 21.60 17.20 -1.37
C LEU A 578 20.61 16.24 -0.70
N ARG A 579 20.45 16.32 0.63
CA ARG A 579 19.45 15.53 1.38
C ARG A 579 18.03 15.93 0.98
N ALA A 580 17.73 17.22 0.91
CA ALA A 580 16.45 17.73 0.44
C ALA A 580 16.12 17.23 -0.97
N ALA A 581 17.09 17.33 -1.89
CA ALA A 581 16.96 16.84 -3.26
C ALA A 581 16.71 15.33 -3.30
N THR A 582 17.41 14.54 -2.47
CA THR A 582 17.23 13.08 -2.31
C THR A 582 15.81 12.73 -1.88
N ARG A 583 15.24 13.43 -0.89
CA ARG A 583 13.85 13.24 -0.46
C ARG A 583 12.84 13.61 -1.52
N CYS A 584 13.07 14.70 -2.25
CA CYS A 584 12.26 15.08 -3.41
C CYS A 584 12.30 13.99 -4.51
N ALA A 585 13.47 13.37 -4.75
CA ALA A 585 13.61 12.25 -5.66
C ALA A 585 12.89 10.99 -5.18
N LEU A 586 12.94 10.67 -3.87
CA LEU A 586 12.17 9.57 -3.28
C LEU A 586 10.66 9.75 -3.51
N TRP A 587 10.15 10.97 -3.35
CA TRP A 587 8.75 11.29 -3.62
C TRP A 587 8.39 11.13 -5.09
N THR A 588 9.16 11.73 -5.98
CA THR A 588 8.86 11.72 -7.43
C THR A 588 8.90 10.31 -8.01
N THR A 589 9.81 9.48 -7.49
CA THR A 589 9.92 8.06 -7.85
C THR A 589 8.89 7.14 -7.18
N SER A 590 8.00 7.64 -6.31
CA SER A 590 6.97 6.83 -5.61
C SER A 590 6.02 6.07 -6.55
N LEU A 591 5.35 5.05 -6.02
CA LEU A 591 4.31 4.31 -6.74
C LEU A 591 3.01 5.10 -6.79
N ASP A 592 2.31 5.06 -7.93
CA ASP A 592 0.94 5.59 -7.99
C ASP A 592 -0.02 4.64 -7.24
N SER A 593 -0.80 5.20 -6.33
CA SER A 593 -1.80 4.48 -5.55
C SER A 593 -3.10 4.21 -6.30
N LYS A 594 -3.36 4.95 -7.38
CA LYS A 594 -4.61 4.83 -8.16
C LYS A 594 -4.95 3.39 -8.57
N PRO A 595 -4.02 2.59 -9.11
CA PRO A 595 -4.29 1.20 -9.51
C PRO A 595 -4.73 0.32 -8.34
N LEU A 596 -4.14 0.50 -7.16
CA LEU A 596 -4.53 -0.21 -5.95
C LEU A 596 -5.92 0.23 -5.49
N LEU A 597 -6.18 1.53 -5.44
CA LEU A 597 -7.46 2.07 -5.01
C LEU A 597 -8.60 1.71 -5.97
N ASP A 598 -8.37 1.78 -7.28
CA ASP A 598 -9.33 1.36 -8.31
C ASP A 598 -9.57 -0.15 -8.23
N PHE A 599 -8.51 -0.95 -8.02
CA PHE A 599 -8.63 -2.39 -7.82
C PHE A 599 -9.53 -2.71 -6.63
N VAL A 600 -9.22 -2.16 -5.45
CA VAL A 600 -10.00 -2.35 -4.21
C VAL A 600 -11.42 -1.79 -4.34
N GLY A 601 -11.58 -0.63 -5.00
CA GLY A 601 -12.87 0.00 -5.28
C GLY A 601 -13.77 -0.87 -6.16
N SER A 602 -13.18 -1.66 -7.07
CA SER A 602 -13.91 -2.62 -7.91
C SER A 602 -14.37 -3.89 -7.19
N LEU A 603 -13.94 -4.10 -5.93
CA LEU A 603 -14.26 -5.28 -5.15
C LEU A 603 -15.55 -5.08 -4.34
N LYS A 604 -16.31 -6.18 -4.18
CA LYS A 604 -17.38 -6.25 -3.19
C LYS A 604 -16.80 -6.18 -1.77
N ASN A 605 -17.63 -5.86 -0.78
CA ASN A 605 -17.18 -5.75 0.62
C ASN A 605 -16.54 -7.05 1.14
N ILE A 606 -17.08 -8.20 0.71
CA ILE A 606 -16.50 -9.51 0.93
C ILE A 606 -16.05 -10.06 -0.42
N VAL A 607 -14.81 -10.52 -0.48
CA VAL A 607 -14.18 -11.20 -1.61
C VAL A 607 -13.79 -12.61 -1.22
N TYR A 608 -13.60 -13.49 -2.20
CA TYR A 608 -13.25 -14.89 -1.96
C TYR A 608 -11.88 -15.17 -2.54
N VAL A 609 -10.89 -15.45 -1.69
CA VAL A 609 -9.53 -15.78 -2.11
C VAL A 609 -9.41 -17.30 -2.24
N GLY A 610 -9.04 -17.77 -3.43
CA GLY A 610 -8.78 -19.19 -3.74
C GLY A 610 -7.35 -19.61 -3.45
#